data_AF-A0A347W4V3-F1
#
_entry.id   AF-A0A347W4V3-F1
#
_cell.length_a   1.000
_cell.length_b   1.000
_cell.length_c   1.000
_cell.angle_alpha   90.00
_cell.angle_beta   90.00
_cell.angle_gamma   90.00
#
_symmetry.space_group_name_H-M   'P 1'
#
loop_
_entity.id
_entity.type
_entity.pdbx_description
1 polymer ?
#
loop_
_entity_poly.entity_id
_entity_poly.type
_entity_poly.pdbx_seq_one_letter_code
_entity_poly.pdbx_strand_id
1 'polypeptide(L)'
;MFLFDSGVKTYTIIAPNGLEVIFDAKTNLIMPNGKYPNEKYPDLTKAIDIKSKMIIDAREAMNASPYINYKPLIFKKDSDMQGFRGYRNANLYVLNWKNLYLKGGMKGIKVAPWTNSEKAYYKSLNGRDRYNYLVTRSGIRSAIITLPPNAMREYERAKEKIYIETYDKAKKEYETLLDIIKGTMFYGKSNEERRQIYITRHTMFESVIQKLEFVYSKSGDYKAGLLLAEVYMNEDYYIAKVLSAKPYDRKEDLCPALRAIEPFIKEKTKKSIDILLALIKKYNLPDAYYGMYLYHESTKNSDEAYKNINVIKTPEYWFELALKHGSYDAVKSYTNSLSRELSAAEWCITAGILGNKDTFQWASYGLNRWGFATREGQAEILSMQLGFDDELRIGKDMYKFLKKIPKDEYGLRPFLTEHINASFYEELNRTNYEGDPSFLRWEFLEKKVESGELLDPIDPKATKETRDKYRKVAMNWYKNPYDAQGFKADWEDYVVERHSKRVILRSKILAITPPQGYPNAPFYYFPEEIEEKFEKGILDFNLDPRIPAIERIGFPNELRQKILEYAKKHNIKDEKVDYGAK
;
A
#
# COMPACT_ATOMS: atom_id res chain seq x y z
N MET A 1 7.64 -13.48 -46.47
CA MET A 1 8.85 -12.64 -46.59
C MET A 1 8.36 -11.21 -46.81
N PHE A 2 8.15 -10.45 -45.73
CA PHE A 2 7.79 -9.03 -45.85
C PHE A 2 9.08 -8.21 -45.83
N LEU A 3 9.29 -7.46 -46.91
CA LEU A 3 10.39 -6.53 -47.10
C LEU A 3 10.22 -5.38 -46.10
N PHE A 4 11.03 -5.36 -45.04
CA PHE A 4 11.21 -4.14 -44.25
C PHE A 4 11.98 -3.15 -45.14
N ASP A 5 11.31 -2.05 -45.46
CA ASP A 5 11.89 -0.94 -46.20
C ASP A 5 13.15 -0.44 -45.47
N SER A 6 14.26 -0.34 -46.19
CA SER A 6 15.61 -0.06 -45.66
C SER A 6 15.79 1.31 -44.98
N GLY A 7 14.70 2.05 -44.76
CA GLY A 7 14.64 3.37 -44.12
C GLY A 7 13.87 3.46 -42.79
N VAL A 8 13.27 2.38 -42.28
CA VAL A 8 12.52 2.44 -41.00
C VAL A 8 13.50 2.37 -39.82
N LYS A 9 13.65 3.48 -39.09
CA LYS A 9 14.40 3.51 -37.83
C LYS A 9 13.58 2.85 -36.71
N THR A 10 14.21 1.98 -35.94
CA THR A 10 13.56 1.21 -34.87
C THR A 10 14.32 1.30 -33.55
N TYR A 11 13.64 1.07 -32.45
CA TYR A 11 14.26 0.87 -31.13
C TYR A 11 13.59 -0.28 -30.37
N THR A 12 14.27 -0.84 -29.38
CA THR A 12 13.77 -2.00 -28.62
C THR A 12 13.47 -1.59 -27.18
N ILE A 13 12.29 -1.97 -26.67
CA ILE A 13 11.96 -1.94 -25.25
C ILE A 13 11.85 -3.38 -24.75
N ILE A 14 12.46 -3.67 -23.61
CA ILE A 14 12.19 -4.91 -22.88
C ILE A 14 10.83 -4.74 -22.18
N ALA A 15 9.85 -5.57 -22.47
CA ALA A 15 8.55 -5.57 -21.80
C ALA A 15 8.66 -6.02 -20.32
N PRO A 16 7.63 -5.80 -19.49
CA PRO A 16 7.60 -6.29 -18.11
C PRO A 16 7.60 -7.81 -17.97
N ASN A 17 7.50 -8.55 -19.08
CA ASN A 17 7.69 -10.00 -19.12
C ASN A 17 9.08 -10.41 -19.71
N GLY A 18 10.01 -9.46 -19.80
CA GLY A 18 11.39 -9.70 -20.21
C GLY A 18 11.58 -9.94 -21.71
N LEU A 19 10.50 -10.02 -22.49
CA LEU A 19 10.56 -10.15 -23.93
C LEU A 19 10.90 -8.81 -24.58
N GLU A 20 11.74 -8.86 -25.62
CA GLU A 20 12.05 -7.70 -26.44
C GLU A 20 10.86 -7.35 -27.34
N VAL A 21 10.51 -6.07 -27.36
CA VAL A 21 9.46 -5.51 -28.21
C VAL A 21 10.08 -4.42 -29.06
N ILE A 22 9.92 -4.53 -30.38
CA ILE A 22 10.49 -3.61 -31.36
C ILE A 22 9.46 -2.52 -31.66
N PHE A 23 9.91 -1.27 -31.67
CA PHE A 23 9.11 -0.08 -31.93
C PHE A 23 9.61 0.64 -33.17
N ASP A 24 8.69 1.19 -33.94
CA ASP A 24 8.98 2.19 -34.96
C ASP A 24 9.34 3.52 -34.27
N ALA A 25 10.53 4.06 -34.58
CA ALA A 25 11.07 5.23 -33.91
C ALA A 25 10.37 6.55 -34.27
N LYS A 26 9.56 6.57 -35.35
CA LYS A 26 8.82 7.77 -35.78
C LYS A 26 7.46 7.85 -35.10
N THR A 27 6.81 6.71 -34.93
CA THR A 27 5.41 6.62 -34.45
C THR A 27 5.31 6.18 -33.00
N ASN A 28 6.38 5.62 -32.41
CA ASN A 28 6.35 4.93 -31.11
C ASN A 28 5.30 3.81 -31.03
N LEU A 29 4.97 3.22 -32.18
CA LEU A 29 4.12 2.05 -32.24
C LEU A 29 4.96 0.78 -32.32
N ILE A 30 4.50 -0.27 -31.65
CA ILE A 30 5.08 -1.60 -31.74
C ILE A 30 5.02 -2.06 -33.20
N MET A 31 6.11 -2.62 -33.68
CA MET A 31 6.16 -3.21 -35.01
C MET A 31 5.47 -4.57 -35.00
N PRO A 32 4.60 -4.86 -35.99
CA PRO A 32 4.08 -6.20 -36.20
C PRO A 32 5.26 -7.18 -36.33
N ASN A 33 5.17 -8.30 -35.60
CA ASN A 33 6.31 -9.16 -35.31
C ASN A 33 6.86 -9.82 -36.60
N GLY A 34 7.93 -9.24 -37.19
CA GLY A 34 8.57 -9.78 -38.40
C GLY A 34 9.78 -10.69 -38.15
N LYS A 35 10.26 -10.80 -36.91
CA LYS A 35 11.50 -11.54 -36.56
C LYS A 35 11.28 -12.99 -36.12
N TYR A 36 10.05 -13.39 -35.77
CA TYR A 36 9.72 -14.74 -35.29
C TYR A 36 8.47 -15.32 -35.99
N PRO A 37 8.52 -15.55 -37.31
CA PRO A 37 7.37 -16.08 -38.07
C PRO A 37 6.96 -17.53 -37.71
N ASN A 38 7.68 -18.19 -36.80
CA ASN A 38 7.47 -19.59 -36.40
C ASN A 38 7.05 -19.77 -34.93
N GLU A 39 6.74 -18.71 -34.18
CA GLU A 39 6.13 -18.86 -32.85
C GLU A 39 4.62 -19.13 -32.97
N LYS A 40 4.11 -19.99 -32.07
CA LYS A 40 2.79 -20.62 -32.04
C LYS A 40 1.58 -19.66 -31.88
N TYR A 41 1.74 -18.36 -32.13
CA TYR A 41 0.79 -17.30 -31.80
C TYR A 41 0.46 -16.42 -33.01
N PRO A 42 -0.39 -16.89 -33.94
CA PRO A 42 -0.95 -16.02 -34.97
C PRO A 42 -2.00 -15.05 -34.36
N ASP A 43 -2.10 -13.85 -34.91
CA ASP A 43 -3.18 -12.86 -34.72
C ASP A 43 -3.28 -12.10 -33.37
N LEU A 44 -2.17 -11.51 -32.93
CA LEU A 44 -2.14 -10.56 -31.81
C LEU A 44 -2.09 -9.07 -32.26
N THR A 45 -2.91 -8.69 -33.25
CA THR A 45 -2.85 -7.37 -33.93
C THR A 45 -3.81 -6.31 -33.37
N LYS A 46 -4.68 -6.64 -32.39
CA LYS A 46 -5.65 -5.69 -31.83
C LYS A 46 -4.99 -4.63 -30.95
N ALA A 47 -5.46 -3.38 -31.09
CA ALA A 47 -5.14 -2.24 -30.21
C ALA A 47 -3.63 -1.97 -30.07
N ILE A 48 -2.93 -1.88 -31.20
CA ILE A 48 -1.49 -1.67 -31.26
C ILE A 48 -1.04 -0.41 -30.52
N ASP A 49 -1.84 0.64 -30.55
CA ASP A 49 -1.69 1.90 -29.85
C ASP A 49 -1.76 1.72 -28.32
N ILE A 50 -2.81 1.05 -27.82
CA ILE A 50 -2.96 0.76 -26.39
C ILE A 50 -1.81 -0.12 -25.90
N LYS A 51 -1.43 -1.12 -26.70
CA LYS A 51 -0.34 -2.04 -26.40
C LYS A 51 1.01 -1.31 -26.35
N SER A 52 1.28 -0.43 -27.31
CA SER A 52 2.49 0.38 -27.38
C SER A 52 2.61 1.26 -26.14
N LYS A 53 1.52 1.97 -25.82
CA LYS A 53 1.44 2.81 -24.61
C LYS A 53 1.64 1.99 -23.33
N MET A 54 1.00 0.83 -23.22
CA MET A 54 1.13 -0.06 -22.05
C MET A 54 2.59 -0.44 -21.81
N ILE A 55 3.34 -0.83 -22.85
CA ILE A 55 4.75 -1.24 -22.73
C ILE A 55 5.64 -0.05 -22.36
N ILE A 56 5.41 1.12 -22.97
CA ILE A 56 6.14 2.35 -22.66
C ILE A 56 5.89 2.76 -21.21
N ASP A 57 4.63 2.92 -20.80
CA ASP A 57 4.24 3.33 -19.45
C ASP A 57 4.75 2.33 -18.39
N ALA A 58 4.73 1.04 -18.69
CA ALA A 58 5.26 0.00 -17.82
C ALA A 58 6.79 0.07 -17.68
N ARG A 59 7.51 0.33 -18.78
CA ARG A 59 8.96 0.54 -18.76
C ARG A 59 9.33 1.81 -18.00
N GLU A 60 8.60 2.90 -18.19
CA GLU A 60 8.77 4.14 -17.41
C GLU A 60 8.58 3.89 -15.92
N ALA A 61 7.53 3.16 -15.53
CA ALA A 61 7.27 2.79 -14.13
C ALA A 61 8.44 1.99 -13.51
N MET A 62 9.03 1.05 -14.25
CA MET A 62 10.20 0.30 -13.78
C MET A 62 11.44 1.17 -13.67
N ASN A 63 11.67 2.06 -14.64
CA ASN A 63 12.82 2.97 -14.63
C ASN A 63 12.74 4.01 -13.49
N ALA A 64 11.54 4.30 -12.98
CA ALA A 64 11.31 5.13 -11.81
C ALA A 64 11.61 4.41 -10.47
N SER A 65 12.13 3.18 -10.49
CA SER A 65 12.46 2.43 -9.28
C SER A 65 13.44 3.22 -8.39
N PRO A 66 13.18 3.32 -7.07
CA PRO A 66 14.17 3.86 -6.11
C PRO A 66 15.43 2.98 -6.01
N TYR A 67 15.43 1.80 -6.63
CA TYR A 67 16.53 0.85 -6.66
C TYR A 67 17.20 0.76 -8.04
N ILE A 68 16.87 1.64 -9.00
CA ILE A 68 17.43 1.60 -10.36
C ILE A 68 18.96 1.69 -10.39
N ASN A 69 19.54 2.40 -9.41
CA ASN A 69 21.00 2.57 -9.25
C ASN A 69 21.60 1.61 -8.22
N TYR A 70 20.90 0.54 -7.88
CA TYR A 70 21.38 -0.48 -6.96
C TYR A 70 22.71 -1.06 -7.43
N LYS A 71 23.68 -1.16 -6.51
CA LYS A 71 24.99 -1.73 -6.78
C LYS A 71 25.16 -3.00 -5.95
N PRO A 72 25.36 -4.17 -6.59
CA PRO A 72 25.57 -5.41 -5.87
C PRO A 72 26.90 -5.38 -5.11
N LEU A 73 26.94 -6.02 -3.94
CA LEU A 73 28.16 -6.23 -3.18
C LEU A 73 28.76 -7.58 -3.59
N ILE A 74 29.68 -7.55 -4.56
CA ILE A 74 30.33 -8.74 -5.10
C ILE A 74 31.62 -9.03 -4.35
N PHE A 75 31.77 -10.26 -3.87
CA PHE A 75 33.01 -10.71 -3.23
C PHE A 75 34.22 -10.58 -4.16
N LYS A 76 35.31 -10.04 -3.61
CA LYS A 76 36.64 -10.06 -4.22
C LYS A 76 37.58 -10.79 -3.26
N LYS A 77 38.51 -11.57 -3.80
CA LYS A 77 39.35 -12.51 -3.03
C LYS A 77 40.12 -11.85 -1.87
N ASP A 78 40.43 -10.57 -2.02
CA ASP A 78 41.15 -9.69 -1.11
C ASP A 78 40.26 -8.80 -0.21
N SER A 79 38.95 -8.79 -0.46
CA SER A 79 37.99 -8.00 0.34
C SER A 79 37.74 -8.60 1.71
N ASP A 80 37.51 -7.72 2.68
CA ASP A 80 36.94 -8.03 3.99
C ASP A 80 35.44 -7.69 3.94
N MET A 81 34.57 -8.70 3.78
CA MET A 81 33.13 -8.51 3.60
C MET A 81 32.36 -9.17 4.72
N GLN A 82 31.51 -8.43 5.44
CA GLN A 82 30.71 -8.96 6.55
C GLN A 82 31.54 -9.73 7.61
N GLY A 83 32.81 -9.36 7.79
CA GLY A 83 33.76 -10.03 8.69
C GLY A 83 34.47 -11.24 8.09
N PHE A 84 34.27 -11.53 6.80
CA PHE A 84 34.94 -12.59 6.06
C PHE A 84 36.11 -12.03 5.27
N ARG A 85 37.33 -12.41 5.69
CA ARG A 85 38.57 -12.12 4.96
C ARG A 85 39.05 -13.36 4.22
N GLY A 86 39.23 -13.26 2.91
CA GLY A 86 39.80 -14.30 2.07
C GLY A 86 38.79 -15.38 1.62
N TYR A 87 39.15 -16.06 0.53
CA TYR A 87 38.26 -16.97 -0.20
C TYR A 87 37.69 -18.13 0.63
N ARG A 88 38.50 -18.74 1.52
CA ARG A 88 38.06 -19.88 2.36
C ARG A 88 36.94 -19.49 3.32
N ASN A 89 37.05 -18.31 3.93
CA ASN A 89 36.04 -17.79 4.84
C ASN A 89 34.76 -17.41 4.08
N ALA A 90 34.90 -16.87 2.88
CA ALA A 90 33.76 -16.62 1.98
C ALA A 90 33.03 -17.91 1.57
N ASN A 91 33.74 -19.01 1.32
CA ASN A 91 33.10 -20.32 1.07
C ASN A 91 32.26 -20.79 2.26
N LEU A 92 32.78 -20.67 3.48
CA LEU A 92 32.04 -21.04 4.70
C LEU A 92 30.78 -20.18 4.88
N TYR A 93 30.89 -18.87 4.63
CA TYR A 93 29.74 -17.97 4.61
C TYR A 93 28.65 -18.43 3.63
N VAL A 94 29.06 -18.72 2.39
CA VAL A 94 28.18 -19.16 1.31
C VAL A 94 27.50 -20.46 1.67
N LEU A 95 28.22 -21.41 2.25
CA LEU A 95 27.67 -22.67 2.73
C LEU A 95 26.62 -22.45 3.82
N ASN A 96 26.88 -21.56 4.79
CA ASN A 96 25.91 -21.24 5.83
C ASN A 96 24.67 -20.53 5.30
N TRP A 97 24.83 -19.63 4.32
CA TRP A 97 23.70 -18.99 3.66
C TRP A 97 22.86 -20.02 2.89
N LYS A 98 23.50 -20.87 2.09
CA LYS A 98 22.84 -21.97 1.39
C LYS A 98 22.01 -22.84 2.33
N ASN A 99 22.58 -23.19 3.49
CA ASN A 99 21.92 -24.03 4.48
C ASN A 99 20.62 -23.43 5.05
N LEU A 100 20.42 -22.11 4.96
CA LEU A 100 19.17 -21.47 5.38
C LEU A 100 17.97 -22.03 4.61
N TYR A 101 18.14 -22.29 3.31
CA TYR A 101 17.08 -22.70 2.40
C TYR A 101 16.77 -24.21 2.44
N LEU A 102 17.49 -24.96 3.27
CA LEU A 102 17.24 -26.39 3.50
C LEU A 102 16.31 -26.58 4.70
N LYS A 103 15.61 -27.73 4.75
CA LYS A 103 14.69 -28.05 5.84
C LYS A 103 15.35 -27.95 7.21
N GLY A 104 14.73 -27.21 8.12
CA GLY A 104 15.23 -27.02 9.49
C GLY A 104 16.43 -26.08 9.59
N GLY A 105 16.98 -25.61 8.47
CA GLY A 105 18.14 -24.72 8.42
C GLY A 105 17.92 -23.36 9.09
N MET A 106 16.67 -22.90 9.19
CA MET A 106 16.32 -21.64 9.85
C MET A 106 16.19 -21.73 11.37
N LYS A 107 16.28 -22.92 11.98
CA LYS A 107 16.07 -23.07 13.42
C LYS A 107 17.11 -22.25 14.20
N GLY A 108 16.65 -21.20 14.90
CA GLY A 108 17.50 -20.32 15.70
C GLY A 108 18.16 -19.18 14.93
N ILE A 109 17.95 -19.08 13.61
CA ILE A 109 18.51 -18.00 12.77
C ILE A 109 17.50 -16.88 12.64
N LYS A 110 17.96 -15.64 12.90
CA LYS A 110 17.13 -14.44 12.76
C LYS A 110 17.27 -13.85 11.36
N VAL A 111 16.15 -13.73 10.65
CA VAL A 111 16.07 -12.98 9.38
C VAL A 111 15.81 -11.51 9.69
N ALA A 112 16.52 -10.62 8.99
CA ALA A 112 16.51 -9.17 9.19
C ALA A 112 16.39 -8.75 10.67
N PRO A 113 17.31 -9.22 11.53
CA PRO A 113 17.22 -9.08 12.97
C PRO A 113 17.13 -7.61 13.38
N TRP A 114 16.52 -7.39 14.54
CA TRP A 114 16.52 -6.09 15.17
C TRP A 114 17.82 -5.89 15.93
N THR A 115 18.51 -4.78 15.68
CA THR A 115 19.71 -4.42 16.44
C THR A 115 19.32 -3.85 17.81
N ASN A 116 20.26 -3.80 18.76
CA ASN A 116 20.01 -3.23 20.09
C ASN A 116 19.67 -1.73 20.00
N SER A 117 20.40 -1.01 19.15
CA SER A 117 20.14 0.39 18.79
C SER A 117 18.72 0.57 18.25
N GLU A 118 18.32 -0.31 17.33
CA GLU A 118 17.00 -0.29 16.73
C GLU A 118 15.88 -0.48 17.77
N LYS A 119 16.02 -1.50 18.62
CA LYS A 119 15.07 -1.82 19.69
C LYS A 119 14.92 -0.66 20.66
N ALA A 120 16.02 -0.02 21.04
CA ALA A 120 16.00 1.07 22.00
C ALA A 120 15.37 2.34 21.44
N TYR A 121 15.70 2.70 20.20
CA TYR A 121 15.06 3.82 19.52
C TYR A 121 13.56 3.58 19.39
N TYR A 122 13.14 2.40 18.90
CA TYR A 122 11.71 2.05 18.79
C TYR A 122 10.96 2.20 20.12
N LYS A 123 11.55 1.73 21.22
CA LYS A 123 10.93 1.84 22.55
C LYS A 123 10.76 3.28 23.03
N SER A 124 11.59 4.22 22.57
CA SER A 124 11.43 5.65 22.89
C SER A 124 10.27 6.34 22.15
N LEU A 125 9.71 5.70 21.12
CA LEU A 125 8.64 6.25 20.31
C LEU A 125 7.27 6.06 20.99
N ASN A 126 6.34 6.98 20.72
CA ASN A 126 4.92 6.83 21.07
C ASN A 126 4.20 5.89 20.09
N GLY A 127 2.94 5.53 20.37
CA GLY A 127 2.19 4.55 19.57
C GLY A 127 2.11 4.83 18.07
N ARG A 128 1.99 6.10 17.67
CA ARG A 128 1.91 6.48 16.25
C ARG A 128 3.27 6.42 15.57
N ASP A 129 4.29 6.95 16.23
CA ASP A 129 5.65 6.88 15.71
C ASP A 129 6.13 5.42 15.64
N ARG A 130 5.70 4.57 16.58
CA ARG A 130 5.88 3.11 16.52
C ARG A 130 5.16 2.49 15.33
N TYR A 131 3.92 2.90 15.02
CA TYR A 131 3.20 2.45 13.82
C TYR A 131 3.98 2.81 12.55
N ASN A 132 4.31 4.09 12.37
CA ASN A 132 5.08 4.59 11.23
C ASN A 132 6.44 3.88 11.13
N TYR A 133 7.08 3.59 12.27
CA TYR A 133 8.31 2.84 12.34
C TYR A 133 8.15 1.42 11.80
N LEU A 134 7.16 0.66 12.26
CA LEU A 134 6.93 -0.72 11.80
C LEU A 134 6.61 -0.77 10.30
N VAL A 135 5.76 0.14 9.81
CA VAL A 135 5.47 0.28 8.38
C VAL A 135 6.76 0.57 7.60
N THR A 136 7.53 1.56 8.02
CA THR A 136 8.79 1.95 7.37
C THR A 136 9.82 0.81 7.39
N ARG A 137 10.00 0.18 8.55
CA ARG A 137 10.92 -0.93 8.75
C ARG A 137 10.56 -2.14 7.90
N SER A 138 9.27 -2.38 7.66
CA SER A 138 8.82 -3.48 6.79
C SER A 138 9.17 -3.27 5.30
N GLY A 139 9.59 -2.06 4.92
CA GLY A 139 9.92 -1.72 3.54
C GLY A 139 8.70 -1.57 2.61
N ILE A 140 7.48 -1.71 3.14
CA ILE A 140 6.26 -1.57 2.33
C ILE A 140 6.04 -0.15 1.85
N ARG A 141 5.57 -0.01 0.61
CA ARG A 141 5.25 1.26 -0.04
C ARG A 141 3.99 1.06 -0.87
N SER A 142 3.21 2.11 -1.07
CA SER A 142 2.10 2.07 -2.03
C SER A 142 2.65 2.08 -3.46
N ALA A 143 2.12 1.20 -4.33
CA ALA A 143 2.42 1.25 -5.77
C ALA A 143 1.50 2.21 -6.55
N ILE A 144 0.45 2.73 -5.91
CA ILE A 144 -0.56 3.56 -6.58
C ILE A 144 -0.26 5.04 -6.37
N ILE A 145 0.08 5.44 -5.14
CA ILE A 145 0.39 6.83 -4.79
C ILE A 145 1.70 6.92 -4.02
N THR A 146 2.46 7.99 -4.24
CA THR A 146 3.67 8.26 -3.46
C THR A 146 3.29 8.95 -2.16
N LEU A 147 3.38 8.20 -1.06
CA LEU A 147 3.16 8.73 0.29
C LEU A 147 4.47 9.24 0.91
N PRO A 148 4.42 10.28 1.76
CA PRO A 148 5.60 10.76 2.44
C PRO A 148 6.07 9.79 3.55
N PRO A 149 7.35 9.86 3.97
CA PRO A 149 7.81 9.20 5.19
C PRO A 149 6.97 9.70 6.37
N ASN A 150 6.43 8.76 7.16
CA ASN A 150 5.39 9.01 8.17
C ASN A 150 4.07 9.48 7.54
N ALA A 151 3.42 8.62 6.76
CA ALA A 151 2.14 8.93 6.14
C ALA A 151 1.00 8.99 7.16
N MET A 152 1.08 8.20 8.25
CA MET A 152 0.16 8.32 9.39
C MET A 152 0.54 9.57 10.22
N ARG A 153 0.23 10.75 9.68
CA ARG A 153 0.53 12.05 10.30
C ARG A 153 -0.55 12.43 11.28
N GLU A 154 -0.13 12.80 12.49
CA GLU A 154 -0.94 13.67 13.33
C GLU A 154 -0.24 15.02 13.35
N TYR A 155 -0.99 16.07 13.07
CA TYR A 155 -0.50 17.41 13.30
C TYR A 155 -0.54 17.70 14.80
N GLU A 156 0.40 18.50 15.28
CA GLU A 156 0.43 18.88 16.68
C GLU A 156 -0.92 19.48 17.07
N ARG A 157 -1.54 18.88 18.08
CA ARG A 157 -2.78 19.35 18.68
C ARG A 157 -2.45 20.22 19.88
N ALA A 158 -3.44 20.99 20.31
CA ALA A 158 -3.40 21.68 21.59
C ALA A 158 -3.16 20.65 22.72
N LYS A 159 -2.27 20.99 23.66
CA LYS A 159 -1.91 20.10 24.77
C LYS A 159 -2.80 20.34 25.99
N GLU A 160 -3.49 21.48 26.03
CA GLU A 160 -4.39 21.84 27.11
C GLU A 160 -5.60 20.91 27.11
N LYS A 161 -5.78 20.24 28.25
CA LYS A 161 -6.81 19.24 28.48
C LYS A 161 -8.22 19.73 28.12
N ILE A 162 -8.53 21.00 28.42
CA ILE A 162 -9.83 21.61 28.12
C ILE A 162 -10.22 21.52 26.64
N TYR A 163 -9.26 21.73 25.71
CA TYR A 163 -9.54 21.70 24.28
C TYR A 163 -9.79 20.28 23.79
N ILE A 164 -8.99 19.33 24.29
CA ILE A 164 -9.12 17.91 23.95
C ILE A 164 -10.47 17.37 24.44
N GLU A 165 -10.81 17.59 25.72
CA GLU A 165 -12.06 17.11 26.32
C GLU A 165 -13.30 17.76 25.68
N THR A 166 -13.22 19.05 25.35
CA THR A 166 -14.32 19.77 24.69
C THR A 166 -14.53 19.23 23.26
N TYR A 167 -13.46 18.98 22.53
CA TYR A 167 -13.52 18.35 21.21
C TYR A 167 -14.12 16.94 21.29
N ASP A 168 -13.64 16.09 22.21
CA ASP A 168 -14.13 14.71 22.34
C ASP A 168 -15.62 14.68 22.70
N LYS A 169 -16.07 15.60 23.56
CA LYS A 169 -17.49 15.78 23.88
C LYS A 169 -18.29 16.21 22.65
N ALA A 170 -17.81 17.19 21.89
CA ALA A 170 -18.48 17.67 20.68
C ALA A 170 -18.58 16.56 19.62
N LYS A 171 -17.51 15.79 19.43
CA LYS A 171 -17.47 14.66 18.50
C LYS A 171 -18.51 13.59 18.88
N LYS A 172 -18.55 13.18 20.15
CA LYS A 172 -19.51 12.18 20.64
C LYS A 172 -20.95 12.64 20.51
N GLU A 173 -21.22 13.92 20.80
CA GLU A 173 -22.54 14.52 20.66
C GLU A 173 -22.99 14.55 19.19
N TYR A 174 -22.07 14.87 18.28
CA TYR A 174 -22.34 14.84 16.85
C TYR A 174 -22.57 13.43 16.30
N GLU A 175 -21.74 12.44 16.69
CA GLU A 175 -21.95 11.03 16.35
C GLU A 175 -23.34 10.54 16.82
N THR A 176 -23.73 10.89 18.04
CA THR A 176 -25.05 10.58 18.60
C THR A 176 -26.18 11.24 17.79
N LEU A 177 -26.01 12.50 17.39
CA LEU A 177 -26.96 13.22 16.56
C LEU A 177 -27.15 12.54 15.19
N LEU A 178 -26.06 12.12 14.54
CA LEU A 178 -26.13 11.42 13.26
C LEU A 178 -26.88 10.08 13.39
N ASP A 179 -26.69 9.35 14.48
CA ASP A 179 -27.42 8.11 14.76
C ASP A 179 -28.91 8.36 15.00
N ILE A 180 -29.26 9.42 15.74
CA ILE A 180 -30.66 9.86 15.91
C ILE A 180 -31.28 10.18 14.55
N ILE A 181 -30.58 10.93 13.70
CA ILE A 181 -31.08 11.29 12.37
C ILE A 181 -31.40 10.04 11.55
N LYS A 182 -30.47 9.07 11.49
CA LYS A 182 -30.63 7.80 10.76
C LYS A 182 -31.75 6.93 11.33
N GLY A 183 -31.91 6.88 12.66
CA GLY A 183 -32.85 6.00 13.34
C GLY A 183 -34.27 6.55 13.51
N THR A 184 -34.52 7.82 13.21
CA THR A 184 -35.85 8.43 13.44
C THR A 184 -36.86 8.01 12.37
N MET A 185 -37.96 7.39 12.78
CA MET A 185 -39.14 7.18 11.94
C MET A 185 -40.22 8.25 12.21
N PHE A 186 -40.76 8.85 11.15
CA PHE A 186 -41.78 9.91 11.22
C PHE A 186 -43.22 9.44 11.01
N TYR A 187 -43.42 8.16 10.71
CA TYR A 187 -44.74 7.55 10.54
C TYR A 187 -45.54 7.59 11.85
N GLY A 188 -46.79 8.03 11.77
CA GLY A 188 -47.69 8.15 12.93
C GLY A 188 -47.40 9.31 13.89
N LYS A 189 -46.38 10.14 13.65
CA LYS A 189 -46.08 11.33 14.46
C LYS A 189 -46.89 12.54 14.03
N SER A 190 -47.43 13.26 14.99
CA SER A 190 -48.06 14.58 14.80
C SER A 190 -47.04 15.65 14.38
N ASN A 191 -47.53 16.77 13.85
CA ASN A 191 -46.67 17.88 13.45
C ASN A 191 -45.90 18.49 14.63
N GLU A 192 -46.47 18.50 15.83
CA GLU A 192 -45.77 18.99 17.02
C GLU A 192 -44.65 18.03 17.47
N GLU A 193 -44.90 16.71 17.43
CA GLU A 193 -43.85 15.73 17.72
C GLU A 193 -42.69 15.81 16.71
N ARG A 194 -43.02 15.99 15.43
CA ARG A 194 -42.01 16.20 14.37
C ARG A 194 -41.21 17.46 14.63
N ARG A 195 -41.88 18.57 14.96
CA ARG A 195 -41.24 19.84 15.29
C ARG A 195 -40.29 19.69 16.47
N GLN A 196 -40.72 19.03 17.54
CA GLN A 196 -39.89 18.83 18.74
C GLN A 196 -38.62 18.01 18.43
N ILE A 197 -38.72 17.02 17.55
CA ILE A 197 -37.56 16.29 17.04
C ILE A 197 -36.58 17.24 16.32
N TYR A 198 -37.06 18.10 15.42
CA TYR A 198 -36.19 19.05 14.71
C TYR A 198 -35.63 20.16 15.60
N ILE A 199 -36.39 20.63 16.61
CA ILE A 199 -35.87 21.54 17.66
C ILE A 199 -34.70 20.87 18.39
N THR A 200 -34.87 19.60 18.77
CA THR A 200 -33.84 18.83 19.47
C THR A 200 -32.60 18.68 18.59
N ARG A 201 -32.77 18.26 17.33
CA ARG A 201 -31.67 18.14 16.36
C ARG A 201 -30.93 19.45 16.15
N HIS A 202 -31.65 20.55 15.92
CA HIS A 202 -31.05 21.86 15.72
C HIS A 202 -30.28 22.32 16.96
N THR A 203 -30.83 22.12 18.16
CA THR A 203 -30.15 22.46 19.43
C THR A 203 -28.86 21.67 19.60
N MET A 204 -28.86 20.37 19.26
CA MET A 204 -27.65 19.55 19.28
C MET A 204 -26.61 20.02 18.27
N PHE A 205 -27.02 20.38 17.05
CA PHE A 205 -26.12 20.97 16.05
C PHE A 205 -25.46 22.25 16.58
N GLU A 206 -26.24 23.20 17.09
CA GLU A 206 -25.72 24.47 17.64
C GLU A 206 -24.76 24.22 18.83
N SER A 207 -25.12 23.29 19.70
CA SER A 207 -24.29 22.86 20.83
C SER A 207 -22.96 22.24 20.39
N VAL A 208 -22.94 21.45 19.32
CA VAL A 208 -21.72 20.91 18.69
C VAL A 208 -20.89 22.04 18.06
N ILE A 209 -21.52 22.89 17.25
CA ILE A 209 -20.88 24.03 16.57
C ILE A 209 -20.18 24.94 17.58
N GLN A 210 -20.87 25.33 18.65
CA GLN A 210 -20.32 26.22 19.67
C GLN A 210 -19.04 25.65 20.31
N LYS A 211 -19.03 24.34 20.62
CA LYS A 211 -17.85 23.67 21.20
C LYS A 211 -16.71 23.62 20.20
N LEU A 212 -16.99 23.27 18.94
CA LEU A 212 -15.97 23.17 17.91
C LEU A 212 -15.40 24.54 17.53
N GLU A 213 -16.23 25.59 17.45
CA GLU A 213 -15.77 26.96 17.24
C GLU A 213 -14.88 27.44 18.39
N PHE A 214 -15.25 27.17 19.63
CA PHE A 214 -14.41 27.47 20.79
C PHE A 214 -13.04 26.79 20.68
N VAL A 215 -13.02 25.47 20.43
CA VAL A 215 -11.76 24.72 20.33
C VAL A 215 -10.93 25.23 19.15
N TYR A 216 -11.52 25.34 17.96
CA TYR A 216 -10.79 25.73 16.75
C TYR A 216 -10.26 27.18 16.83
N SER A 217 -11.09 28.14 17.25
CA SER A 217 -10.68 29.55 17.31
C SER A 217 -9.62 29.84 18.38
N LYS A 218 -9.63 29.10 19.51
CA LYS A 218 -8.70 29.33 20.62
C LYS A 218 -7.40 28.55 20.51
N SER A 219 -7.43 27.39 19.86
CA SER A 219 -6.27 26.50 19.82
C SER A 219 -5.74 26.20 18.41
N GLY A 220 -6.52 26.49 17.37
CA GLY A 220 -6.20 26.11 16.00
C GLY A 220 -6.19 24.60 15.77
N ASP A 221 -6.87 23.82 16.63
CA ASP A 221 -6.92 22.36 16.54
C ASP A 221 -7.53 21.90 15.22
N TYR A 222 -6.72 21.22 14.41
CA TYR A 222 -7.14 20.84 13.06
C TYR A 222 -8.30 19.83 13.04
N LYS A 223 -8.43 18.96 14.06
CA LYS A 223 -9.54 18.00 14.13
C LYS A 223 -10.86 18.72 14.41
N ALA A 224 -10.83 19.70 15.31
CA ALA A 224 -11.98 20.57 15.54
C ALA A 224 -12.34 21.36 14.28
N GLY A 225 -11.34 21.88 13.55
CA GLY A 225 -11.55 22.57 12.28
C GLY A 225 -12.20 21.69 11.21
N LEU A 226 -11.68 20.47 10.99
CA LEU A 226 -12.26 19.51 10.04
C LEU A 226 -13.72 19.18 10.38
N LEU A 227 -13.98 18.82 11.65
CA LEU A 227 -15.33 18.46 12.08
C LEU A 227 -16.29 19.65 12.01
N LEU A 228 -15.82 20.86 12.35
CA LEU A 228 -16.62 22.08 12.22
C LEU A 228 -16.99 22.36 10.75
N ALA A 229 -16.02 22.20 9.84
CA ALA A 229 -16.25 22.35 8.42
C ALA A 229 -17.28 21.33 7.90
N GLU A 230 -17.18 20.06 8.35
CA GLU A 230 -18.16 19.01 8.05
C GLU A 230 -19.57 19.38 8.53
N VAL A 231 -19.71 19.78 9.81
CA VAL A 231 -21.00 20.17 10.39
C VAL A 231 -21.62 21.35 9.63
N TYR A 232 -20.81 22.33 9.22
CA TYR A 232 -21.26 23.45 8.39
C TYR A 232 -21.65 23.06 6.95
N MET A 233 -21.20 21.93 6.44
CA MET A 233 -21.63 21.41 5.14
C MET A 233 -22.78 20.42 5.24
N ASN A 234 -23.21 20.06 6.46
CA ASN A 234 -24.26 19.07 6.66
C ASN A 234 -25.66 19.67 6.37
N GLU A 235 -26.38 19.11 5.40
CA GLU A 235 -27.72 19.57 5.03
C GLU A 235 -28.75 19.41 6.16
N ASP A 236 -28.62 18.37 7.00
CA ASP A 236 -29.53 18.11 8.11
C ASP A 236 -29.51 19.24 9.16
N TYR A 237 -28.41 19.99 9.25
CA TYR A 237 -28.34 21.17 10.11
C TYR A 237 -29.33 22.25 9.65
N TYR A 238 -29.33 22.55 8.35
CA TYR A 238 -30.22 23.55 7.76
C TYR A 238 -31.67 23.08 7.72
N ILE A 239 -31.90 21.79 7.44
CA ILE A 239 -33.22 21.17 7.51
C ILE A 239 -33.76 21.26 8.94
N ALA A 240 -32.96 20.93 9.95
CA ALA A 240 -33.37 21.04 11.35
C ALA A 240 -33.67 22.49 11.73
N LYS A 241 -32.88 23.46 11.27
CA LYS A 241 -33.13 24.90 11.48
C LYS A 241 -34.50 25.31 10.96
N VAL A 242 -34.80 25.00 9.70
CA VAL A 242 -36.09 25.34 9.07
C VAL A 242 -37.25 24.63 9.76
N LEU A 243 -37.16 23.31 9.93
CA LEU A 243 -38.27 22.50 10.44
C LEU A 243 -38.50 22.66 11.95
N SER A 244 -37.52 23.16 12.70
CA SER A 244 -37.72 23.57 14.10
C SER A 244 -38.64 24.80 14.21
N ALA A 245 -38.57 25.72 13.24
CA ALA A 245 -39.43 26.90 13.20
C ALA A 245 -40.85 26.54 12.75
N LYS A 246 -40.97 25.73 11.69
CA LYS A 246 -42.26 25.27 11.16
C LYS A 246 -42.13 23.90 10.47
N PRO A 247 -42.80 22.84 10.94
CA PRO A 247 -42.83 21.55 10.25
C PRO A 247 -43.71 21.62 9.00
N TYR A 248 -43.30 20.94 7.92
CA TYR A 248 -44.08 20.83 6.68
C TYR A 248 -44.48 19.37 6.44
N ASP A 249 -45.67 19.18 5.84
CA ASP A 249 -46.19 17.85 5.48
C ASP A 249 -45.80 17.42 4.06
N ARG A 250 -45.48 18.36 3.17
CA ARG A 250 -45.08 18.10 1.78
C ARG A 250 -43.65 18.53 1.51
N LYS A 251 -42.91 17.69 0.77
CA LYS A 251 -41.52 17.95 0.39
C LYS A 251 -41.36 19.22 -0.45
N GLU A 252 -42.41 19.60 -1.20
CA GLU A 252 -42.45 20.82 -2.02
C GLU A 252 -42.31 22.12 -1.19
N ASP A 253 -42.72 22.11 0.09
CA ASP A 253 -42.70 23.29 0.95
C ASP A 253 -41.32 23.53 1.61
N LEU A 254 -40.44 22.52 1.59
CA LEU A 254 -39.10 22.61 2.18
C LEU A 254 -38.15 23.49 1.34
N CYS A 255 -38.22 23.41 0.01
CA CYS A 255 -37.35 24.20 -0.88
C CYS A 255 -37.53 25.72 -0.69
N PRO A 256 -38.76 26.28 -0.69
CA PRO A 256 -38.96 27.71 -0.41
C PRO A 256 -38.41 28.16 0.95
N ALA A 257 -38.53 27.32 1.97
CA ALA A 257 -38.08 27.63 3.32
C ALA A 257 -36.55 27.58 3.46
N LEU A 258 -35.87 26.68 2.74
CA LEU A 258 -34.41 26.66 2.63
C LEU A 258 -33.89 27.90 1.87
N ARG A 259 -34.59 28.34 0.82
CA ARG A 259 -34.25 29.60 0.11
C ARG A 259 -34.37 30.83 1.01
N ALA A 260 -35.33 30.84 1.94
CA ALA A 260 -35.48 31.96 2.88
C ALA A 260 -34.28 32.11 3.84
N ILE A 261 -33.52 31.04 4.09
CA ILE A 261 -32.29 31.07 4.91
C ILE A 261 -31.01 30.98 4.08
N GLU A 262 -31.09 31.17 2.76
CA GLU A 262 -29.95 31.11 1.85
C GLU A 262 -28.75 31.98 2.30
N PRO A 263 -28.91 33.24 2.77
CA PRO A 263 -27.79 34.03 3.26
C PRO A 263 -27.04 33.36 4.42
N PHE A 264 -27.78 32.68 5.29
CA PHE A 264 -27.22 31.93 6.42
C PHE A 264 -26.46 30.68 5.96
N ILE A 265 -27.04 29.92 5.02
CA ILE A 265 -26.36 28.76 4.42
C ILE A 265 -25.05 29.22 3.76
N LYS A 266 -25.09 30.26 2.92
CA LYS A 266 -23.91 30.82 2.25
C LYS A 266 -22.83 31.27 3.23
N GLU A 267 -23.20 31.92 4.34
CA GLU A 267 -22.25 32.31 5.39
C GLU A 267 -21.53 31.09 5.99
N LYS A 268 -22.29 30.05 6.36
CA LYS A 268 -21.76 28.85 7.01
C LYS A 268 -20.95 27.99 6.05
N THR A 269 -21.39 27.84 4.81
CA THR A 269 -20.61 27.20 3.73
C THR A 269 -19.30 27.94 3.47
N LYS A 270 -19.32 29.29 3.44
CA LYS A 270 -18.09 30.07 3.29
C LYS A 270 -17.12 29.83 4.46
N LYS A 271 -17.62 29.84 5.71
CA LYS A 271 -16.80 29.53 6.90
C LYS A 271 -16.17 28.14 6.79
N SER A 272 -16.92 27.14 6.34
CA SER A 272 -16.39 25.78 6.11
C SER A 272 -15.23 25.79 5.11
N ILE A 273 -15.42 26.40 3.94
CA ILE A 273 -14.38 26.50 2.90
C ILE A 273 -13.14 27.25 3.43
N ASP A 274 -13.32 28.36 4.14
CA ASP A 274 -12.23 29.14 4.70
C ASP A 274 -11.41 28.32 5.72
N ILE A 275 -12.09 27.51 6.55
CA ILE A 275 -11.43 26.57 7.49
C ILE A 275 -10.62 25.53 6.71
N LEU A 276 -11.22 24.87 5.72
CA LEU A 276 -10.54 23.83 4.94
C LEU A 276 -9.32 24.39 4.21
N LEU A 277 -9.43 25.55 3.57
CA LEU A 277 -8.32 26.23 2.91
C LEU A 277 -7.22 26.65 3.91
N ALA A 278 -7.59 27.11 5.11
CA ALA A 278 -6.63 27.42 6.15
C ALA A 278 -5.86 26.17 6.63
N LEU A 279 -6.55 25.04 6.76
CA LEU A 279 -5.93 23.75 7.11
C LEU A 279 -5.03 23.22 6.00
N ILE A 280 -5.45 23.32 4.73
CA ILE A 280 -4.61 23.01 3.57
C ILE A 280 -3.35 23.87 3.58
N LYS A 281 -3.48 25.19 3.76
CA LYS A 281 -2.35 26.11 3.76
C LYS A 281 -1.38 25.85 4.91
N LYS A 282 -1.89 25.58 6.12
CA LYS A 282 -1.07 25.42 7.33
C LYS A 282 -0.41 24.05 7.41
N TYR A 283 -1.12 23.00 7.02
CA TYR A 283 -0.74 21.61 7.30
C TYR A 283 -0.56 20.75 6.05
N ASN A 284 -0.98 21.26 4.87
CA ASN A 284 -1.17 20.46 3.67
C ASN A 284 -2.04 19.23 3.96
N LEU A 285 -3.15 19.46 4.69
CA LEU A 285 -3.97 18.43 5.33
C LEU A 285 -4.75 17.61 4.27
N PRO A 286 -4.51 16.29 4.15
CA PRO A 286 -5.15 15.48 3.12
C PRO A 286 -6.69 15.47 3.22
N ASP A 287 -7.22 15.33 4.43
CA ASP A 287 -8.66 15.25 4.65
C ASP A 287 -9.37 16.59 4.40
N ALA A 288 -8.63 17.71 4.44
CA ALA A 288 -9.20 18.99 4.03
C ALA A 288 -9.38 19.08 2.51
N TYR A 289 -8.47 18.50 1.71
CA TYR A 289 -8.70 18.34 0.27
C TYR A 289 -9.91 17.46 -0.01
N TYR A 290 -10.10 16.38 0.76
CA TYR A 290 -11.27 15.52 0.63
C TYR A 290 -12.57 16.24 1.03
N GLY A 291 -12.54 17.07 2.08
CA GLY A 291 -13.65 17.96 2.43
C GLY A 291 -14.04 18.92 1.29
N MET A 292 -13.05 19.49 0.59
CA MET A 292 -13.29 20.31 -0.61
C MET A 292 -13.93 19.50 -1.75
N TYR A 293 -13.55 18.24 -1.95
CA TYR A 293 -14.20 17.36 -2.91
C TYR A 293 -15.66 17.08 -2.53
N LEU A 294 -15.93 16.70 -1.27
CA LEU A 294 -17.29 16.42 -0.80
C LEU A 294 -18.23 17.63 -0.95
N TYR A 295 -17.71 18.83 -0.73
CA TYR A 295 -18.44 20.07 -1.01
C TYR A 295 -18.93 20.16 -2.46
N HIS A 296 -18.08 19.82 -3.43
CA HIS A 296 -18.48 19.85 -4.84
C HIS A 296 -19.46 18.72 -5.17
N GLU A 297 -19.28 17.51 -4.63
CA GLU A 297 -20.23 16.41 -4.85
C GLU A 297 -21.62 16.70 -4.29
N SER A 298 -21.72 17.25 -3.08
CA SER A 298 -23.00 17.59 -2.47
C SER A 298 -23.73 18.69 -3.23
N THR A 299 -23.00 19.60 -3.88
CA THR A 299 -23.60 20.73 -4.62
C THR A 299 -23.97 20.44 -6.08
N LYS A 300 -23.63 19.26 -6.62
CA LYS A 300 -23.95 18.89 -8.03
C LYS A 300 -25.46 18.91 -8.30
N ASN A 301 -26.27 18.46 -7.35
CA ASN A 301 -27.73 18.36 -7.47
C ASN A 301 -28.50 19.28 -6.50
N SER A 302 -27.80 20.15 -5.78
CA SER A 302 -28.41 21.06 -4.79
C SER A 302 -29.03 22.30 -5.45
N ASP A 303 -30.00 22.91 -4.78
CA ASP A 303 -30.54 24.22 -5.15
C ASP A 303 -29.40 25.27 -5.21
N GLU A 304 -29.53 26.30 -6.05
CA GLU A 304 -28.48 27.29 -6.30
C GLU A 304 -28.00 28.02 -5.02
N ALA A 305 -28.88 28.08 -4.02
CA ALA A 305 -28.60 28.59 -2.67
C ALA A 305 -27.40 27.93 -1.97
N TYR A 306 -27.07 26.69 -2.30
CA TYR A 306 -25.97 25.92 -1.70
C TYR A 306 -24.63 26.07 -2.45
N LYS A 307 -24.62 26.72 -3.61
CA LYS A 307 -23.44 26.88 -4.47
C LYS A 307 -22.67 28.15 -4.10
N ASN A 308 -21.37 27.99 -3.83
CA ASN A 308 -20.41 29.07 -3.60
C ASN A 308 -19.45 29.12 -4.79
N ILE A 309 -19.59 30.16 -5.61
CA ILE A 309 -18.93 30.31 -6.92
C ILE A 309 -17.43 30.62 -6.77
N ASN A 310 -16.95 30.94 -5.57
CA ASN A 310 -15.57 31.40 -5.34
C ASN A 310 -14.52 30.28 -5.29
N VAL A 311 -14.91 29.00 -5.36
CA VAL A 311 -13.97 27.87 -5.46
C VAL A 311 -13.77 27.50 -6.93
N ILE A 312 -12.83 28.18 -7.60
CA ILE A 312 -12.53 28.03 -9.03
C ILE A 312 -11.69 26.76 -9.30
N LYS A 313 -12.14 25.60 -8.83
CA LYS A 313 -11.50 24.30 -9.07
C LYS A 313 -12.56 23.21 -9.21
N THR A 314 -12.26 22.16 -9.97
CA THR A 314 -13.20 21.05 -10.21
C THR A 314 -13.17 20.05 -9.03
N PRO A 315 -14.26 19.29 -8.79
CA PRO A 315 -14.24 18.19 -7.82
C PRO A 315 -13.07 17.21 -8.04
N GLU A 316 -12.79 16.87 -9.30
CA GLU A 316 -11.71 15.94 -9.66
C GLU A 316 -10.34 16.45 -9.22
N TYR A 317 -10.08 17.76 -9.36
CA TYR A 317 -8.85 18.40 -8.89
C TYR A 317 -8.65 18.21 -7.38
N TRP A 318 -9.70 18.42 -6.58
CA TRP A 318 -9.62 18.27 -5.14
C TRP A 318 -9.45 16.83 -4.71
N PHE A 319 -10.15 15.91 -5.38
CA PHE A 319 -10.05 14.49 -5.11
C PHE A 319 -8.67 13.94 -5.45
N GLU A 320 -8.07 14.34 -6.58
CA GLU A 320 -6.70 13.97 -6.94
C GLU A 320 -5.68 14.47 -5.92
N LEU A 321 -5.83 15.70 -5.40
CA LEU A 321 -4.98 16.21 -4.32
C LEU A 321 -5.17 15.43 -3.01
N ALA A 322 -6.42 15.09 -2.66
CA ALA A 322 -6.72 14.27 -1.49
C ALA A 322 -6.01 12.91 -1.59
N LEU A 323 -6.09 12.24 -2.74
CA LEU A 323 -5.36 10.99 -2.99
C LEU A 323 -3.85 11.20 -2.92
N LYS A 324 -3.32 12.18 -3.65
CA LYS A 324 -1.88 12.48 -3.73
C LYS A 324 -1.26 12.73 -2.36
N HIS A 325 -1.99 13.41 -1.48
CA HIS A 325 -1.51 13.74 -0.14
C HIS A 325 -1.86 12.66 0.91
N GLY A 326 -2.62 11.62 0.53
CA GLY A 326 -2.89 10.47 1.38
C GLY A 326 -4.08 10.65 2.31
N SER A 327 -5.18 11.23 1.83
CA SER A 327 -6.43 11.27 2.60
C SER A 327 -6.97 9.86 2.75
N TYR A 328 -7.20 9.48 3.99
CA TYR A 328 -7.68 8.14 4.31
C TYR A 328 -9.05 7.87 3.68
N ASP A 329 -9.97 8.82 3.76
CA ASP A 329 -11.32 8.64 3.24
C ASP A 329 -11.35 8.62 1.71
N ALA A 330 -10.52 9.44 1.04
CA ALA A 330 -10.34 9.38 -0.41
C ALA A 330 -9.76 8.03 -0.86
N VAL A 331 -8.79 7.48 -0.11
CA VAL A 331 -8.24 6.15 -0.39
C VAL A 331 -9.28 5.06 -0.14
N LYS A 332 -10.06 5.17 0.94
CA LYS A 332 -11.08 4.20 1.32
C LYS A 332 -12.21 4.09 0.29
N SER A 333 -12.53 5.14 -0.46
CA SER A 333 -13.53 5.03 -1.54
C SER A 333 -13.12 4.05 -2.63
N TYR A 334 -11.81 3.81 -2.81
CA TYR A 334 -11.27 2.83 -3.76
C TYR A 334 -11.09 1.41 -3.18
N THR A 335 -11.15 1.23 -1.86
CA THR A 335 -11.03 -0.09 -1.24
C THR A 335 -12.34 -0.89 -1.27
N ASN A 336 -13.47 -0.21 -1.48
CA ASN A 336 -14.81 -0.81 -1.39
C ASN A 336 -15.36 -1.36 -2.72
N SER A 337 -14.67 -1.17 -3.85
CA SER A 337 -15.08 -1.72 -5.14
C SER A 337 -14.36 -3.06 -5.44
N LEU A 338 -15.08 -4.17 -5.23
CA LEU A 338 -14.77 -5.53 -5.70
C LEU A 338 -13.42 -6.13 -5.22
N SER A 339 -13.53 -6.96 -4.18
CA SER A 339 -12.43 -7.75 -3.63
C SER A 339 -11.89 -8.76 -4.65
N ARG A 340 -10.55 -8.87 -4.71
CA ARG A 340 -9.68 -9.83 -5.45
C ARG A 340 -8.90 -9.30 -6.66
N GLU A 341 -9.03 -8.01 -7.03
CA GLU A 341 -8.13 -7.41 -8.02
C GLU A 341 -6.83 -6.89 -7.40
N LEU A 342 -5.74 -6.88 -8.20
CA LEU A 342 -4.44 -6.35 -7.79
C LEU A 342 -4.51 -4.86 -7.39
N SER A 343 -5.34 -4.09 -8.11
CA SER A 343 -5.58 -2.67 -7.80
C SER A 343 -6.21 -2.49 -6.43
N ALA A 344 -7.25 -3.26 -6.11
CA ALA A 344 -7.89 -3.22 -4.79
C ALA A 344 -6.90 -3.61 -3.68
N ALA A 345 -6.06 -4.63 -3.92
CA ALA A 345 -5.02 -5.04 -2.98
C ALA A 345 -4.03 -3.91 -2.67
N GLU A 346 -3.56 -3.18 -3.70
CA GLU A 346 -2.65 -2.06 -3.54
C GLU A 346 -3.30 -0.83 -2.89
N TRP A 347 -4.60 -0.59 -3.12
CA TRP A 347 -5.35 0.40 -2.35
C TRP A 347 -5.48 0.01 -0.88
N CYS A 348 -5.69 -1.28 -0.59
CA CYS A 348 -5.66 -1.81 0.77
C CYS A 348 -4.28 -1.63 1.44
N ILE A 349 -3.17 -1.84 0.72
CA ILE A 349 -1.82 -1.49 1.21
C ILE A 349 -1.73 -0.01 1.57
N THR A 350 -2.24 0.86 0.69
CA THR A 350 -2.24 2.31 0.89
C THR A 350 -3.03 2.71 2.13
N ALA A 351 -4.25 2.18 2.29
CA ALA A 351 -5.08 2.41 3.47
C ALA A 351 -4.41 1.90 4.77
N GLY A 352 -3.67 0.80 4.66
CA GLY A 352 -2.89 0.23 5.75
C GLY A 352 -1.78 1.18 6.17
N ILE A 353 -0.99 1.68 5.22
CA ILE A 353 0.07 2.67 5.50
C ILE A 353 -0.49 3.93 6.20
N LEU A 354 -1.74 4.31 5.88
CA LEU A 354 -2.44 5.44 6.46
C LEU A 354 -3.10 5.17 7.83
N GLY A 355 -3.02 3.94 8.34
CA GLY A 355 -3.43 3.61 9.71
C GLY A 355 -4.46 2.49 9.82
N ASN A 356 -5.10 2.08 8.72
CA ASN A 356 -6.10 1.01 8.79
C ASN A 356 -5.46 -0.38 8.71
N LYS A 357 -4.97 -0.88 9.84
CA LYS A 357 -4.20 -2.14 9.90
C LYS A 357 -4.92 -3.38 9.36
N ASP A 358 -6.25 -3.42 9.33
CA ASP A 358 -6.99 -4.58 8.82
C ASP A 358 -6.84 -4.74 7.31
N THR A 359 -6.60 -3.65 6.58
CA THR A 359 -6.48 -3.67 5.12
C THR A 359 -5.20 -4.30 4.64
N PHE A 360 -4.15 -4.40 5.47
CA PHE A 360 -2.98 -5.21 5.11
C PHE A 360 -3.35 -6.69 4.94
N GLN A 361 -4.23 -7.24 5.78
CA GLN A 361 -4.74 -8.61 5.62
C GLN A 361 -5.70 -8.73 4.43
N TRP A 362 -6.48 -7.68 4.13
CA TRP A 362 -7.29 -7.69 2.90
C TRP A 362 -6.42 -7.67 1.64
N ALA A 363 -5.30 -6.92 1.67
CA ALA A 363 -4.37 -6.84 0.57
C ALA A 363 -3.69 -8.19 0.31
N SER A 364 -3.31 -8.93 1.35
CA SER A 364 -2.61 -10.22 1.22
C SER A 364 -3.38 -11.19 0.31
N TYR A 365 -4.71 -11.32 0.49
CA TYR A 365 -5.56 -12.17 -0.37
C TYR A 365 -5.53 -11.80 -1.85
N GLY A 366 -5.41 -10.51 -2.16
CA GLY A 366 -5.30 -10.05 -3.54
C GLY A 366 -3.89 -10.27 -4.09
N LEU A 367 -2.85 -9.92 -3.32
CA LEU A 367 -1.46 -9.99 -3.74
C LEU A 367 -1.01 -11.40 -4.13
N ASN A 368 -1.36 -12.41 -3.33
CA ASN A 368 -1.02 -13.80 -3.61
C ASN A 368 -1.57 -14.27 -4.96
N ARG A 369 -2.85 -13.97 -5.22
CA ARG A 369 -3.54 -14.31 -6.47
C ARG A 369 -2.86 -13.77 -7.73
N TRP A 370 -2.06 -12.71 -7.60
CA TRP A 370 -1.39 -12.06 -8.71
C TRP A 370 0.13 -12.32 -8.75
N GLY A 371 0.60 -13.27 -7.94
CA GLY A 371 1.97 -13.77 -7.95
C GLY A 371 2.94 -13.02 -7.04
N PHE A 372 2.47 -12.11 -6.17
CA PHE A 372 3.31 -11.29 -5.30
C PHE A 372 3.44 -11.87 -3.87
N ALA A 373 3.87 -13.12 -3.78
CA ALA A 373 3.93 -13.88 -2.52
C ALA A 373 4.77 -13.19 -1.43
N THR A 374 5.89 -12.55 -1.79
CA THR A 374 6.67 -11.80 -0.79
C THR A 374 5.97 -10.57 -0.27
N ARG A 375 5.25 -9.86 -1.12
CA ARG A 375 4.52 -8.64 -0.76
C ARG A 375 3.30 -8.98 0.09
N GLU A 376 2.64 -10.08 -0.23
CA GLU A 376 1.60 -10.68 0.60
C GLU A 376 2.14 -11.01 2.00
N GLY A 377 3.18 -11.83 2.10
CA GLY A 377 3.74 -12.25 3.38
C GLY A 377 4.24 -11.06 4.21
N GLN A 378 4.83 -10.07 3.54
CA GLN A 378 5.21 -8.82 4.18
C GLN A 378 3.99 -8.10 4.78
N ALA A 379 2.90 -7.95 4.02
CA ALA A 379 1.69 -7.26 4.47
C ALA A 379 0.99 -8.00 5.60
N GLU A 380 0.87 -9.33 5.49
CA GLU A 380 0.28 -10.19 6.52
C GLU A 380 1.05 -10.08 7.84
N ILE A 381 2.37 -10.28 7.84
CA ILE A 381 3.19 -10.18 9.05
C ILE A 381 3.15 -8.77 9.63
N LEU A 382 3.18 -7.73 8.77
CA LEU A 382 3.05 -6.35 9.23
C LEU A 382 1.69 -6.12 9.91
N SER A 383 0.59 -6.66 9.38
CA SER A 383 -0.73 -6.53 10.01
C SER A 383 -0.73 -7.08 11.44
N MET A 384 -0.09 -8.23 11.65
CA MET A 384 0.07 -8.87 12.96
C MET A 384 0.97 -8.05 13.89
N GLN A 385 2.06 -7.48 13.35
CA GLN A 385 2.93 -6.53 14.08
C GLN A 385 2.18 -5.28 14.52
N LEU A 386 1.18 -4.84 13.76
CA LEU A 386 0.31 -3.72 14.10
C LEU A 386 -0.85 -4.13 15.02
N GLY A 387 -0.85 -5.38 15.49
CA GLY A 387 -1.80 -5.92 16.47
C GLY A 387 -3.17 -6.21 15.90
N PHE A 388 -3.26 -6.61 14.63
CA PHE A 388 -4.43 -7.25 14.05
C PHE A 388 -4.50 -8.73 14.48
N ASP A 389 -5.62 -9.18 15.04
CA ASP A 389 -5.78 -10.55 15.57
C ASP A 389 -7.16 -11.16 15.19
N ASP A 390 -7.57 -11.07 13.92
CA ASP A 390 -8.80 -11.75 13.46
C ASP A 390 -8.53 -13.24 13.19
N GLU A 391 -8.98 -14.12 14.09
CA GLU A 391 -8.78 -15.58 14.00
C GLU A 391 -9.20 -16.16 12.65
N LEU A 392 -10.32 -15.69 12.08
CA LEU A 392 -10.84 -16.22 10.82
C LEU A 392 -9.90 -15.92 9.66
N ARG A 393 -9.14 -14.82 9.74
CA ARG A 393 -8.29 -14.36 8.65
C ARG A 393 -6.85 -14.82 8.77
N ILE A 394 -6.30 -14.82 9.98
CA ILE A 394 -4.91 -15.23 10.20
C ILE A 394 -4.75 -16.73 10.49
N GLY A 395 -5.86 -17.44 10.69
CA GLY A 395 -5.88 -18.85 11.02
C GLY A 395 -5.71 -19.13 12.51
N LYS A 396 -6.32 -20.22 12.97
CA LYS A 396 -6.45 -20.59 14.38
C LYS A 396 -5.11 -20.79 15.09
N ASP A 397 -4.13 -21.41 14.42
CA ASP A 397 -2.84 -21.72 15.04
C ASP A 397 -1.96 -20.48 15.19
N MET A 398 -1.93 -19.63 14.16
CA MET A 398 -1.26 -18.33 14.25
C MET A 398 -1.94 -17.44 15.28
N TYR A 399 -3.27 -17.39 15.34
CA TYR A 399 -4.00 -16.63 16.36
C TYR A 399 -3.65 -17.09 17.79
N LYS A 400 -3.62 -18.40 18.05
CA LYS A 400 -3.17 -18.95 19.34
C LYS A 400 -1.72 -18.61 19.64
N PHE A 401 -0.85 -18.62 18.63
CA PHE A 401 0.55 -18.23 18.77
C PHE A 401 0.69 -16.74 19.13
N LEU A 402 0.00 -15.84 18.42
CA LEU A 402 0.01 -14.41 18.69
C LEU A 402 -0.50 -14.08 20.10
N LYS A 403 -1.45 -14.84 20.66
CA LYS A 403 -1.88 -14.67 22.06
C LYS A 403 -0.77 -14.90 23.08
N LYS A 404 0.26 -15.69 22.75
CA LYS A 404 1.43 -15.94 23.62
C LYS A 404 2.45 -14.80 23.57
N ILE A 405 2.37 -13.94 22.56
CA ILE A 405 3.25 -12.77 22.41
C ILE A 405 2.41 -11.56 22.84
N PRO A 406 2.68 -10.89 23.96
CA PRO A 406 1.87 -9.77 24.40
C PRO A 406 1.94 -8.58 23.43
N LYS A 407 0.89 -7.77 23.39
CA LYS A 407 0.95 -6.45 22.76
C LYS A 407 1.71 -5.51 23.69
N ASP A 408 2.37 -4.51 23.12
CA ASP A 408 2.84 -3.36 23.89
C ASP A 408 1.66 -2.47 24.33
N GLU A 409 1.97 -1.44 25.12
CA GLU A 409 1.00 -0.47 25.65
C GLU A 409 0.15 0.24 24.57
N TYR A 410 0.60 0.24 23.32
CA TYR A 410 -0.10 0.83 22.17
C TYR A 410 -0.85 -0.20 21.33
N GLY A 411 -0.90 -1.45 21.79
CA GLY A 411 -1.59 -2.52 21.09
C GLY A 411 -0.81 -3.09 19.90
N LEU A 412 0.51 -2.87 19.82
CA LEU A 412 1.39 -3.35 18.75
C LEU A 412 2.19 -4.59 19.19
N ARG A 413 2.70 -5.38 18.25
CA ARG A 413 3.59 -6.52 18.47
C ARG A 413 4.95 -6.27 17.83
N PRO A 414 5.76 -5.35 18.37
CA PRO A 414 7.12 -5.17 17.89
C PRO A 414 7.91 -6.47 18.04
N PHE A 415 8.93 -6.64 17.21
CA PHE A 415 9.82 -7.82 17.27
C PHE A 415 9.13 -9.17 16.98
N LEU A 416 7.87 -9.20 16.53
CA LEU A 416 7.17 -10.44 16.13
C LEU A 416 8.02 -11.30 15.17
N THR A 417 8.77 -10.65 14.27
CA THR A 417 9.69 -11.28 13.31
C THR A 417 10.82 -12.08 13.97
N GLU A 418 11.12 -11.87 15.25
CA GLU A 418 12.09 -12.68 16.00
C GLU A 418 11.46 -13.95 16.61
N HIS A 419 10.13 -14.05 16.59
CA HIS A 419 9.39 -15.18 17.16
C HIS A 419 8.76 -16.08 16.09
N ILE A 420 8.43 -15.53 14.92
CA ILE A 420 7.99 -16.31 13.78
C ILE A 420 9.20 -16.86 13.03
N ASN A 421 9.10 -18.10 12.56
CA ASN A 421 10.06 -18.59 11.59
C ASN A 421 9.87 -17.79 10.30
N ALA A 422 10.97 -17.34 9.71
CA ALA A 422 10.88 -16.71 8.40
C ALA A 422 10.38 -17.76 7.39
N SER A 423 9.28 -17.47 6.71
CA SER A 423 8.89 -18.22 5.52
C SER A 423 9.65 -17.63 4.36
N PHE A 424 10.38 -18.48 3.63
CA PHE A 424 10.92 -18.06 2.35
C PHE A 424 9.84 -18.16 1.31
N TYR A 425 9.53 -17.03 0.68
CA TYR A 425 8.59 -17.00 -0.42
C TYR A 425 9.36 -17.23 -1.70
N GLU A 426 8.87 -18.10 -2.57
CA GLU A 426 9.36 -18.17 -3.94
C GLU A 426 8.68 -17.05 -4.73
N GLU A 427 9.38 -15.94 -4.95
CA GLU A 427 8.86 -14.84 -5.78
C GLU A 427 9.50 -15.01 -7.15
N LEU A 428 8.81 -15.73 -8.00
CA LEU A 428 9.29 -16.08 -9.35
C LEU A 428 9.38 -14.84 -10.26
N ASN A 429 8.83 -13.70 -9.84
CA ASN A 429 8.96 -12.41 -10.50
C ASN A 429 10.33 -11.71 -10.29
N ARG A 430 11.28 -12.31 -9.56
CA ARG A 430 12.55 -11.66 -9.16
C ARG A 430 13.56 -11.38 -10.26
N THR A 431 13.77 -12.34 -11.15
CA THR A 431 14.98 -12.36 -11.99
C THR A 431 14.67 -12.37 -13.48
N ASN A 432 13.45 -12.76 -13.86
CA ASN A 432 12.90 -12.59 -15.19
C ASN A 432 11.39 -12.63 -15.04
N TYR A 433 10.81 -11.45 -14.86
CA TYR A 433 9.67 -10.98 -15.65
C TYR A 433 8.80 -12.07 -16.29
N GLU A 434 8.15 -12.90 -15.51
CA GLU A 434 7.11 -13.81 -16.00
C GLU A 434 5.99 -13.68 -15.00
N GLY A 435 5.21 -12.62 -15.18
CA GLY A 435 3.98 -12.45 -14.43
C GLY A 435 3.20 -13.74 -14.59
N ASP A 436 3.04 -14.46 -13.48
CA ASP A 436 1.97 -15.43 -13.29
C ASP A 436 0.77 -14.63 -12.76
N PRO A 437 -0.07 -13.99 -13.60
CA PRO A 437 -1.42 -13.69 -13.18
C PRO A 437 -2.09 -15.02 -12.92
N SER A 438 -2.67 -15.18 -11.73
CA SER A 438 -3.31 -16.38 -11.19
C SER A 438 -2.35 -17.51 -10.94
N PHE A 439 -1.96 -17.75 -9.67
CA PHE A 439 -1.77 -19.03 -8.92
C PHE A 439 -1.47 -20.36 -9.65
N LEU A 440 -1.37 -20.38 -10.96
CA LEU A 440 -1.48 -21.50 -11.87
C LEU A 440 -0.12 -22.13 -12.03
N ARG A 441 0.97 -21.36 -11.96
CA ARG A 441 2.31 -21.92 -11.89
C ARG A 441 2.51 -22.63 -10.57
N TRP A 442 2.08 -22.03 -9.47
CA TRP A 442 2.16 -22.65 -8.15
C TRP A 442 1.28 -23.91 -8.08
N GLU A 443 0.01 -23.84 -8.46
CA GLU A 443 -0.89 -25.02 -8.53
C GLU A 443 -0.34 -26.11 -9.47
N PHE A 444 0.29 -25.72 -10.57
CA PHE A 444 0.92 -26.65 -11.50
C PHE A 444 2.12 -27.36 -10.86
N LEU A 445 2.99 -26.61 -10.18
CA LEU A 445 4.13 -27.17 -9.46
C LEU A 445 3.67 -28.03 -8.28
N GLU A 446 2.66 -27.60 -7.53
CA GLU A 446 2.04 -28.35 -6.44
C GLU A 446 1.47 -29.67 -6.94
N LYS A 447 0.66 -29.68 -8.00
CA LYS A 447 0.13 -30.91 -8.62
C LYS A 447 1.24 -31.86 -9.08
N LYS A 448 2.35 -31.33 -9.60
CA LYS A 448 3.52 -32.14 -9.96
C LYS A 448 4.24 -32.72 -8.75
N VAL A 449 4.26 -32.00 -7.63
CA VAL A 449 4.78 -32.52 -6.36
C VAL A 449 3.83 -33.58 -5.79
N GLU A 450 2.52 -33.33 -5.76
CA GLU A 450 1.50 -34.26 -5.27
C GLU A 450 1.46 -35.57 -6.08
N SER A 451 1.65 -35.50 -7.40
CA SER A 451 1.74 -36.68 -8.27
C SER A 451 3.10 -37.40 -8.19
N GLY A 452 4.07 -36.85 -7.46
CA GLY A 452 5.42 -37.40 -7.31
C GLY A 452 6.33 -37.20 -8.52
N GLU A 453 5.91 -36.42 -9.54
CA GLU A 453 6.73 -36.10 -10.70
C GLU A 453 7.90 -35.17 -10.33
N LEU A 454 7.64 -34.24 -9.41
CA LEU A 454 8.62 -33.35 -8.80
C LEU A 454 8.72 -33.61 -7.30
N LEU A 455 9.86 -33.25 -6.72
CA LEU A 455 10.03 -33.22 -5.28
C LEU A 455 10.10 -31.76 -4.84
N ASP A 456 9.45 -31.43 -3.73
CA ASP A 456 9.55 -30.10 -3.13
C ASP A 456 11.03 -29.77 -2.87
N PRO A 457 11.54 -28.60 -3.32
CA PRO A 457 12.93 -28.21 -3.11
C PRO A 457 13.40 -28.22 -1.65
N ILE A 458 12.48 -28.02 -0.69
CA ILE A 458 12.77 -28.05 0.74
C ILE A 458 12.49 -29.41 1.38
N ASP A 459 12.12 -30.44 0.63
CA ASP A 459 11.99 -31.80 1.17
C ASP A 459 13.36 -32.33 1.64
N PRO A 460 13.47 -33.02 2.79
CA PRO A 460 14.76 -33.52 3.26
C PRO A 460 15.35 -34.63 2.39
N LYS A 461 14.57 -35.24 1.50
CA LYS A 461 15.05 -36.18 0.46
C LYS A 461 15.51 -35.45 -0.81
N ALA A 462 15.31 -34.13 -0.91
CA ALA A 462 15.68 -33.38 -2.11
C ALA A 462 17.19 -33.32 -2.28
N THR A 463 17.65 -33.82 -3.43
CA THR A 463 19.03 -33.71 -3.89
C THR A 463 19.21 -32.50 -4.79
N LYS A 464 20.46 -32.23 -5.19
CA LYS A 464 20.78 -31.24 -6.21
C LYS A 464 20.01 -31.51 -7.51
N GLU A 465 20.01 -32.75 -7.97
CA GLU A 465 19.35 -33.14 -9.23
C GLU A 465 17.84 -32.92 -9.16
N THR A 466 17.18 -33.24 -8.05
CA THR A 466 15.73 -33.02 -7.91
C THR A 466 15.37 -31.54 -7.83
N ARG A 467 16.21 -30.72 -7.18
CA ARG A 467 16.03 -29.26 -7.14
C ARG A 467 16.24 -28.63 -8.50
N ASP A 468 17.26 -29.07 -9.25
CA ASP A 468 17.51 -28.61 -10.62
C ASP A 468 16.35 -28.99 -11.56
N LYS A 469 15.79 -30.19 -11.41
CA LYS A 469 14.58 -30.61 -12.14
C LYS A 469 13.40 -29.69 -11.82
N TYR A 470 13.13 -29.44 -10.53
CA TYR A 470 12.06 -28.53 -10.10
C TYR A 470 12.27 -27.13 -10.69
N ARG A 471 13.46 -26.54 -10.50
CA ARG A 471 13.84 -25.22 -10.99
C ARG A 471 13.66 -25.12 -12.51
N LYS A 472 14.07 -26.14 -13.28
CA LYS A 472 13.90 -26.17 -14.74
C LYS A 472 12.43 -26.22 -15.15
N VAL A 473 11.61 -27.01 -14.48
CA VAL A 473 10.16 -27.06 -14.78
C VAL A 473 9.49 -25.76 -14.41
N ALA A 474 9.81 -25.19 -13.25
CA ALA A 474 9.32 -23.89 -12.83
C ALA A 474 9.68 -22.84 -13.89
N MET A 475 10.97 -22.68 -14.24
CA MET A 475 11.44 -21.63 -15.15
C MET A 475 11.03 -21.81 -16.62
N ASN A 476 10.60 -23.00 -17.03
CA ASN A 476 10.08 -23.24 -18.38
C ASN A 476 8.55 -23.10 -18.47
N TRP A 477 7.87 -22.76 -17.37
CA TRP A 477 6.43 -22.54 -17.38
C TRP A 477 6.07 -21.29 -18.18
N TYR A 478 4.93 -21.35 -18.84
CA TYR A 478 4.55 -20.51 -19.97
C TYR A 478 4.69 -18.99 -19.75
N LYS A 479 5.55 -18.31 -20.54
CA LYS A 479 5.59 -16.85 -20.65
C LYS A 479 4.26 -16.35 -21.19
N ASN A 480 3.55 -15.49 -20.46
CA ASN A 480 2.34 -14.88 -20.98
C ASN A 480 2.67 -14.02 -22.22
N PRO A 481 2.26 -14.42 -23.44
CA PRO A 481 2.62 -13.72 -24.65
C PRO A 481 1.91 -12.36 -24.74
N TYR A 482 0.78 -12.15 -24.06
CA TYR A 482 0.02 -10.89 -24.16
C TYR A 482 0.76 -9.69 -23.59
N ASP A 483 1.72 -9.90 -22.69
CA ASP A 483 2.56 -8.85 -22.12
C ASP A 483 3.61 -8.35 -23.13
N ALA A 484 3.85 -9.02 -24.26
CA ALA A 484 4.79 -8.55 -25.30
C ALA A 484 4.29 -8.65 -26.75
N GLN A 485 3.59 -9.72 -27.10
CA GLN A 485 3.27 -10.11 -28.48
C GLN A 485 1.95 -9.49 -29.01
N GLY A 486 1.02 -9.09 -28.13
CA GLY A 486 -0.21 -8.32 -28.47
C GLY A 486 -1.49 -8.94 -27.88
N PHE A 487 -2.68 -8.49 -28.28
CA PHE A 487 -3.97 -8.98 -27.74
C PHE A 487 -4.73 -9.84 -28.75
N LYS A 488 -5.48 -10.84 -28.26
CA LYS A 488 -6.34 -11.63 -29.14
C LYS A 488 -7.39 -10.73 -29.80
N ALA A 489 -7.71 -11.02 -31.06
CA ALA A 489 -8.73 -10.28 -31.81
C ALA A 489 -10.12 -10.31 -31.15
N ASP A 490 -10.45 -11.38 -30.43
CA ASP A 490 -11.74 -11.61 -29.75
C ASP A 490 -11.86 -10.91 -28.38
N TRP A 491 -10.81 -10.30 -27.85
CA TRP A 491 -10.88 -9.58 -26.57
C TRP A 491 -11.71 -8.31 -26.71
N GLU A 492 -12.70 -8.12 -25.84
CA GLU A 492 -13.44 -6.87 -25.72
C GLU A 492 -12.53 -5.72 -25.24
N ASP A 493 -12.86 -4.48 -25.60
CA ASP A 493 -11.98 -3.32 -25.33
C ASP A 493 -11.74 -3.10 -23.84
N TYR A 494 -12.74 -3.35 -22.99
CA TYR A 494 -12.58 -3.26 -21.54
C TYR A 494 -11.60 -4.32 -20.98
N VAL A 495 -11.48 -5.49 -21.63
CA VAL A 495 -10.52 -6.54 -21.24
C VAL A 495 -9.11 -6.09 -21.56
N VAL A 496 -8.91 -5.49 -22.74
CA VAL A 496 -7.64 -4.89 -23.18
C VAL A 496 -7.21 -3.76 -22.23
N GLU A 497 -8.12 -2.85 -21.90
CA GLU A 497 -7.82 -1.74 -20.98
C GLU A 497 -7.49 -2.24 -19.57
N ARG A 498 -8.28 -3.17 -19.02
CA ARG A 498 -8.06 -3.76 -17.70
C ARG A 498 -6.75 -4.52 -17.63
N HIS A 499 -6.40 -5.28 -18.66
CA HIS A 499 -5.10 -5.93 -18.76
C HIS A 499 -3.97 -4.89 -18.78
N SER A 500 -4.11 -3.82 -19.56
CA SER A 500 -3.09 -2.77 -19.67
C SER A 500 -2.81 -2.06 -18.35
N LYS A 501 -3.86 -1.67 -17.63
CA LYS A 501 -3.74 -1.08 -16.28
C LYS A 501 -3.05 -2.04 -15.31
N ARG A 502 -3.32 -3.34 -15.41
CA ARG A 502 -2.71 -4.39 -14.57
C ARG A 502 -1.22 -4.52 -14.83
N VAL A 503 -0.77 -4.54 -16.08
CA VAL A 503 0.65 -4.64 -16.45
C VAL A 503 1.43 -3.43 -15.92
N ILE A 504 0.88 -2.23 -16.05
CA ILE A 504 1.48 -1.01 -15.50
C ILE A 504 1.55 -1.10 -13.97
N LEU A 505 0.48 -1.52 -13.29
CA LEU A 505 0.49 -1.66 -11.83
C LEU A 505 1.50 -2.69 -11.34
N ARG A 506 1.61 -3.84 -12.00
CA ARG A 506 2.65 -4.85 -11.73
C ARG A 506 4.04 -4.25 -11.83
N SER A 507 4.28 -3.48 -12.89
CA SER A 507 5.56 -2.80 -13.11
C SER A 507 5.88 -1.81 -12.00
N LYS A 508 4.89 -1.08 -11.49
CA LYS A 508 5.04 -0.21 -10.31
C LYS A 508 5.37 -0.99 -9.04
N ILE A 509 4.69 -2.11 -8.79
CA ILE A 509 4.97 -2.99 -7.63
C ILE A 509 6.40 -3.53 -7.69
N LEU A 510 6.85 -4.00 -8.86
CA LEU A 510 8.21 -4.48 -9.06
C LEU A 510 9.23 -3.36 -8.84
N ALA A 511 8.96 -2.16 -9.36
CA ALA A 511 9.83 -1.00 -9.20
C ALA A 511 10.08 -0.66 -7.73
N ILE A 512 9.06 -0.76 -6.87
CA ILE A 512 9.16 -0.44 -5.43
C ILE A 512 9.58 -1.63 -4.56
N THR A 513 9.73 -2.83 -5.13
CA THR A 513 10.15 -4.01 -4.38
C THR A 513 11.68 -3.99 -4.23
N PRO A 514 12.22 -4.08 -3.01
CA PRO A 514 13.67 -4.09 -2.80
C PRO A 514 14.32 -5.32 -3.47
N PRO A 515 15.55 -5.19 -4.02
CA PRO A 515 16.31 -6.34 -4.54
C PRO A 515 16.49 -7.48 -3.54
N GLN A 516 16.55 -7.14 -2.24
CA GLN A 516 16.70 -8.11 -1.14
C GLN A 516 15.38 -8.78 -0.72
N GLY A 517 14.25 -8.42 -1.33
CA GLY A 517 12.91 -8.69 -0.78
C GLY A 517 12.63 -7.85 0.46
N TYR A 518 11.49 -8.11 1.12
CA TYR A 518 11.11 -7.37 2.32
C TYR A 518 11.80 -7.95 3.56
N PRO A 519 12.13 -7.14 4.59
CA PRO A 519 12.84 -7.62 5.78
C PRO A 519 12.17 -8.82 6.47
N ASN A 520 10.83 -8.86 6.51
CA ASN A 520 10.05 -9.94 7.09
C ASN A 520 9.58 -11.01 6.07
N ALA A 521 9.82 -10.79 4.78
CA ALA A 521 9.48 -11.72 3.70
C ALA A 521 10.60 -11.69 2.66
N PRO A 522 11.80 -12.20 3.01
CA PRO A 522 12.94 -12.18 2.12
C PRO A 522 12.79 -13.23 1.02
N PHE A 523 13.76 -13.20 0.13
CA PHE A 523 13.76 -14.00 -1.07
C PHE A 523 14.29 -15.45 -0.86
N TYR A 524 13.51 -16.47 -1.25
CA TYR A 524 13.98 -17.86 -1.42
C TYR A 524 15.01 -17.97 -2.57
N TYR A 525 16.19 -18.51 -2.32
CA TYR A 525 17.11 -18.89 -3.39
C TYR A 525 17.24 -20.41 -3.41
N PHE A 526 17.33 -20.97 -4.62
CA PHE A 526 17.74 -22.36 -4.73
C PHE A 526 19.15 -22.49 -4.14
N PRO A 527 19.41 -23.47 -3.25
CA PRO A 527 20.71 -23.69 -2.65
C PRO A 527 21.87 -23.66 -3.68
N GLU A 528 21.67 -24.31 -4.82
CA GLU A 528 22.61 -24.40 -5.93
C GLU A 528 22.83 -23.07 -6.65
N GLU A 529 21.81 -22.21 -6.73
CA GLU A 529 21.93 -20.88 -7.36
C GLU A 529 22.91 -19.98 -6.60
N ILE A 530 22.94 -20.09 -5.27
CA ILE A 530 23.87 -19.33 -4.43
C ILE A 530 25.32 -19.75 -4.73
N GLU A 531 25.58 -21.06 -4.81
CA GLU A 531 26.90 -21.62 -5.15
C GLU A 531 27.32 -21.21 -6.57
N GLU A 532 26.45 -21.41 -7.57
CA GLU A 532 26.72 -21.05 -8.96
C GLU A 532 27.08 -19.56 -9.12
N LYS A 533 26.33 -18.67 -8.45
CA LYS A 533 26.60 -17.23 -8.49
C LYS A 533 27.91 -16.89 -7.80
N PHE A 534 28.24 -17.56 -6.70
CA PHE A 534 29.49 -17.33 -5.99
C PHE A 534 30.69 -17.74 -6.84
N GLU A 535 30.66 -18.93 -7.43
CA GLU A 535 31.71 -19.46 -8.30
C GLU A 535 31.93 -18.57 -9.54
N LYS A 536 30.85 -18.01 -10.09
CA LYS A 536 30.91 -17.06 -11.23
C LYS A 536 31.36 -15.66 -10.82
N GLY A 537 31.55 -15.37 -9.54
CA GLY A 537 31.90 -14.04 -9.05
C GLY A 537 30.79 -13.01 -9.26
N ILE A 538 29.52 -13.44 -9.21
CA ILE A 538 28.33 -12.57 -9.38
C ILE A 538 27.36 -12.67 -8.21
N LEU A 539 27.68 -13.43 -7.16
CA LEU A 539 26.85 -13.47 -5.95
C LEU A 539 26.90 -12.11 -5.26
N ASP A 540 25.71 -11.55 -5.08
CA ASP A 540 25.51 -10.30 -4.38
C ASP A 540 25.24 -10.55 -2.90
N PHE A 541 26.23 -10.23 -2.07
CA PHE A 541 26.21 -10.46 -0.63
C PHE A 541 25.21 -9.58 0.10
N ASN A 542 24.74 -8.49 -0.53
CA ASN A 542 23.64 -7.72 0.03
C ASN A 542 22.33 -8.51 0.01
N LEU A 543 22.19 -9.59 -0.76
CA LEU A 543 20.95 -10.35 -0.81
C LEU A 543 20.76 -11.32 0.37
N ASP A 544 21.74 -11.40 1.29
CA ASP A 544 21.65 -12.28 2.47
C ASP A 544 20.48 -11.84 3.39
N PRO A 545 19.51 -12.75 3.67
CA PRO A 545 18.36 -12.44 4.50
C PRO A 545 18.71 -12.13 5.96
N ARG A 546 19.89 -12.52 6.45
CA ARG A 546 20.37 -12.31 7.83
C ARG A 546 20.86 -10.88 8.09
N ILE A 547 21.04 -10.06 7.05
CA ILE A 547 21.42 -8.65 7.19
C ILE A 547 20.31 -7.90 7.96
N PRO A 548 20.64 -7.19 9.07
CA PRO A 548 19.69 -6.42 9.86
C PRO A 548 18.88 -5.44 9.01
N ALA A 549 17.60 -5.25 9.32
CA ALA A 549 16.72 -4.39 8.52
C ALA A 549 17.27 -2.97 8.35
N ILE A 550 17.88 -2.42 9.40
CA ILE A 550 18.49 -1.09 9.41
C ILE A 550 19.63 -0.95 8.39
N GLU A 551 20.31 -2.04 8.02
CA GLU A 551 21.45 -2.06 7.09
C GLU A 551 21.05 -2.33 5.64
N ARG A 552 19.83 -2.84 5.41
CA ARG A 552 19.33 -3.19 4.07
C ARG A 552 19.15 -1.96 3.16
N ILE A 553 19.25 -2.21 1.86
CA ILE A 553 18.91 -1.28 0.79
C ILE A 553 17.44 -0.84 0.97
N GLY A 554 17.21 0.47 0.87
CA GLY A 554 15.87 1.04 1.00
C GLY A 554 15.43 1.34 2.42
N PHE A 555 16.17 0.93 3.46
CA PHE A 555 15.96 1.48 4.80
C PHE A 555 16.30 2.98 4.78
N PRO A 556 15.43 3.88 5.29
CA PRO A 556 15.66 5.31 5.15
C PRO A 556 16.91 5.79 5.88
N ASN A 557 17.80 6.48 5.16
CA ASN A 557 19.05 6.98 5.73
C ASN A 557 18.84 7.94 6.90
N GLU A 558 17.84 8.82 6.82
CA GLU A 558 17.49 9.74 7.91
C GLU A 558 17.05 8.99 9.17
N LEU A 559 16.25 7.93 9.02
CA LEU A 559 15.82 7.10 10.15
C LEU A 559 17.00 6.33 10.73
N ARG A 560 17.89 5.79 9.89
CA ARG A 560 19.13 5.14 10.31
C ARG A 560 19.99 6.09 11.14
N GLN A 561 20.18 7.33 10.69
CA GLN A 561 20.94 8.35 11.42
C GLN A 561 20.32 8.63 12.79
N LYS A 562 18.99 8.83 12.88
CA LYS A 562 18.29 9.02 14.16
C LYS A 562 18.50 7.87 15.14
N ILE A 563 18.46 6.63 14.65
CA ILE A 563 18.70 5.44 15.49
C ILE A 563 20.15 5.44 16.00
N LEU A 564 21.12 5.70 15.13
CA LEU A 564 22.55 5.71 15.50
C LEU A 564 22.89 6.85 16.47
N GLU A 565 22.31 8.04 16.28
CA GLU A 565 22.45 9.18 17.19
C GLU A 565 21.85 8.87 18.57
N TYR A 566 20.66 8.27 18.59
CA TYR A 566 20.03 7.82 19.82
C TYR A 566 20.91 6.78 20.55
N ALA A 567 21.40 5.77 19.82
CA ALA A 567 22.26 4.74 20.38
C ALA A 567 23.55 5.34 20.97
N LYS A 568 24.20 6.28 20.26
CA LYS A 568 25.37 7.00 20.73
C LYS A 568 25.08 7.79 22.01
N LYS A 569 23.97 8.55 22.03
CA LYS A 569 23.54 9.33 23.20
C LYS A 569 23.30 8.47 24.43
N HIS A 570 22.81 7.25 24.23
CA HIS A 570 22.44 6.33 25.30
C HIS A 570 23.45 5.18 25.53
N ASN A 571 24.66 5.27 24.95
CA ASN A 571 25.74 4.27 25.08
C ASN A 571 25.31 2.83 24.71
N ILE A 572 24.45 2.69 23.71
CA ILE A 572 23.94 1.40 23.24
C ILE A 572 24.89 0.82 22.20
N LYS A 573 25.23 -0.47 22.35
CA LYS A 573 26.11 -1.20 21.44
C LYS A 573 25.34 -2.31 20.74
N ASP A 574 25.57 -2.42 19.44
CA ASP A 574 25.04 -3.51 18.63
C ASP A 574 26.00 -4.71 18.65
N GLU A 575 25.41 -5.89 18.68
CA GLU A 575 26.13 -7.15 18.52
C GLU A 575 26.46 -7.37 17.05
N LYS A 576 27.61 -7.99 16.77
CA LYS A 576 27.90 -8.45 15.43
C LYS A 576 26.98 -9.61 15.09
N VAL A 577 26.37 -9.56 13.91
CA VAL A 577 25.59 -10.68 13.37
C VAL A 577 26.52 -11.88 13.17
N ASP A 578 26.15 -13.02 13.73
CA ASP A 578 26.88 -14.27 13.52
C ASP A 578 26.40 -14.93 12.23
N TYR A 579 27.23 -14.85 11.19
CA TYR A 579 26.96 -15.48 9.91
C TYR A 579 27.47 -16.95 9.84
N GLY A 580 27.89 -17.51 10.98
CA GLY A 580 28.39 -18.89 11.13
C GLY A 580 29.87 -19.05 10.74
N ALA A 581 30.65 -17.97 10.81
CA ALA A 581 32.01 -17.85 10.27
C ALA A 581 33.15 -18.37 11.16
N LYS A 582 32.85 -18.82 12.38
CA LYS A 582 33.85 -18.95 13.45
C LYS A 582 34.65 -20.23 13.38
#